data_AF-A0A0U4F2L1-F1
#
_entry.id   AF-A0A0U4F2L1-F1
#
_cell.length_a   1.000
_cell.length_b   1.000
_cell.length_c   1.000
_cell.angle_alpha   90.00
_cell.angle_beta   90.00
_cell.angle_gamma   90.00
#
_symmetry.space_group_name_H-M   'P 1'
#
loop_
_entity.id
_entity.type
_entity.pdbx_description
1 polymer ?
#
loop_
_entity_poly.entity_id
_entity_poly.type
_entity_poly.pdbx_seq_one_letter_code
_entity_poly.pdbx_strand_id
1 'polypeptide(L)'
;MNGRGLTKDNARTLFPNNKLERLYLLYAETVLELRQYIEFAMEEMYGVGWFIAAPVAMKYKPYRKHFDSFDYHELISMIQPYSCFEDIPGDVYSQMLKTVPTRNKIAHYKIVIEAEKVTIED
;
A
#
# COMPACT_ATOMS: atom_id res chain seq x y z
N MET A 1 -39.57 -3.17 28.03
CA MET A 1 -39.19 -2.95 26.62
C MET A 1 -39.21 -1.46 26.35
N ASN A 2 -38.05 -0.80 26.35
CA ASN A 2 -37.95 0.63 26.03
C ASN A 2 -37.06 0.78 24.79
N GLY A 3 -37.70 0.87 23.63
CA GLY A 3 -37.05 1.35 22.41
C GLY A 3 -36.87 2.86 22.52
N ARG A 4 -35.62 3.33 22.62
CA ARG A 4 -35.27 4.69 22.22
C ARG A 4 -34.63 4.60 20.86
N GLY A 5 -35.39 5.03 19.86
CA GLY A 5 -34.96 5.07 18.47
C GLY A 5 -33.71 5.92 18.31
N LEU A 6 -32.79 5.38 17.51
CA LEU A 6 -31.73 6.15 16.87
C LEU A 6 -32.40 7.21 15.99
N THR A 7 -32.39 8.46 16.45
CA THR A 7 -32.71 9.60 15.58
C THR A 7 -31.64 9.72 14.51
N LYS A 8 -32.03 10.04 13.27
CA LYS A 8 -31.10 10.19 12.13
C LYS A 8 -29.99 11.21 12.38
N ASP A 9 -30.20 12.11 13.33
CA ASP A 9 -29.24 13.15 13.72
C ASP A 9 -28.13 12.63 14.66
N ASN A 10 -28.36 11.53 15.39
CA ASN A 10 -27.33 10.89 16.22
C ASN A 10 -26.41 9.95 15.44
N ALA A 11 -26.76 9.60 14.18
CA ALA A 11 -25.90 8.77 13.33
C ALA A 11 -24.81 9.57 12.60
N ARG A 12 -25.00 10.89 12.45
CA ARG A 12 -24.03 11.77 11.77
C ARG A 12 -22.85 12.16 12.65
N THR A 13 -23.00 12.07 13.96
CA THR A 13 -21.98 12.41 14.96
C THR A 13 -21.13 11.23 15.42
N LEU A 14 -21.41 10.00 14.97
CA LEU A 14 -20.64 8.82 15.34
C LEU A 14 -19.56 8.40 14.33
N PHE A 15 -19.60 8.86 13.06
CA PHE A 15 -18.56 8.53 12.08
C PHE A 15 -18.40 9.63 11.02
N PRO A 16 -17.46 10.59 11.19
CA PRO A 16 -17.27 11.67 10.22
C PRO A 16 -16.56 11.24 8.92
N ASN A 17 -15.95 10.06 8.81
CA ASN A 17 -14.93 9.80 7.77
C ASN A 17 -15.10 8.52 6.92
N ASN A 18 -16.34 8.18 6.53
CA ASN A 18 -16.60 7.02 5.65
C ASN A 18 -15.83 7.06 4.30
N LYS A 19 -15.47 8.23 3.78
CA LYS A 19 -14.80 8.39 2.49
C LYS A 19 -13.29 8.20 2.60
N LEU A 20 -12.68 8.73 3.65
CA LEU A 20 -11.23 8.71 3.81
C LEU A 20 -10.73 7.37 4.33
N GLU A 21 -11.50 6.74 5.22
CA GLU A 21 -11.28 5.35 5.62
C GLU A 21 -11.38 4.40 4.42
N ARG A 22 -12.39 4.58 3.54
CA ARG A 22 -12.49 3.83 2.28
C ARG A 22 -11.29 4.05 1.37
N LEU A 23 -10.81 5.28 1.24
CA LEU A 23 -9.62 5.59 0.44
C LEU A 23 -8.35 4.93 1.02
N TYR A 24 -8.26 4.84 2.35
CA TYR A 24 -7.18 4.13 3.01
C TYR A 24 -7.27 2.60 2.77
N LEU A 25 -8.45 2.00 2.92
CA LEU A 25 -8.64 0.58 2.65
C LEU A 25 -8.31 0.25 1.19
N LEU A 26 -8.79 1.06 0.25
CA LEU A 26 -8.46 0.93 -1.17
C LEU A 26 -6.94 1.05 -1.41
N TYR A 27 -6.27 1.98 -0.70
CA TYR A 27 -4.82 2.09 -0.76
C TYR A 27 -4.12 0.82 -0.27
N ALA A 28 -4.54 0.29 0.88
CA ALA A 28 -3.97 -0.93 1.46
C ALA A 28 -4.17 -2.14 0.54
N GLU A 29 -5.37 -2.28 -0.04
CA GLU A 29 -5.70 -3.29 -1.05
C GLU A 29 -4.79 -3.16 -2.27
N THR A 30 -4.64 -1.96 -2.83
CA THR A 30 -3.77 -1.77 -4.01
C THR A 30 -2.30 -2.07 -3.71
N VAL A 31 -1.81 -1.74 -2.51
CA VAL A 31 -0.43 -2.08 -2.10
C VAL A 31 -0.26 -3.59 -1.98
N LEU A 32 -1.26 -4.28 -1.41
CA LEU A 32 -1.26 -5.73 -1.27
C LEU A 32 -1.30 -6.42 -2.63
N GLU A 33 -2.18 -5.99 -3.54
CA GLU A 33 -2.26 -6.53 -4.90
C GLU A 33 -0.96 -6.32 -5.67
N LEU A 34 -0.36 -5.13 -5.57
CA LEU A 34 0.93 -4.86 -6.21
C LEU A 34 2.03 -5.76 -5.65
N ARG A 35 2.03 -5.97 -4.33
CA ARG A 35 2.98 -6.86 -3.65
C ARG A 35 2.84 -8.29 -4.17
N GLN A 36 1.62 -8.82 -4.19
CA GLN A 36 1.31 -10.17 -4.67
C GLN A 36 1.69 -10.35 -6.14
N TYR A 37 1.42 -9.35 -6.98
CA TYR A 37 1.80 -9.38 -8.38
C TYR A 37 3.32 -9.44 -8.57
N ILE A 38 4.07 -8.61 -7.83
CA ILE A 38 5.54 -8.64 -7.88
C ILE A 38 6.07 -9.98 -7.39
N GLU A 39 5.56 -10.47 -6.25
CA GLU A 39 5.98 -11.76 -5.68
C GLU A 39 5.76 -12.89 -6.66
N PHE A 40 4.56 -12.99 -7.24
CA PHE A 40 4.23 -14.01 -8.23
C PHE A 40 5.15 -13.94 -9.45
N ALA A 41 5.32 -12.77 -10.06
CA ALA A 41 6.15 -12.61 -11.25
C ALA A 41 7.63 -12.94 -10.98
N MET A 42 8.13 -12.56 -9.80
CA MET A 42 9.50 -12.82 -9.40
C MET A 42 9.73 -14.29 -9.03
N GLU A 43 8.77 -14.94 -8.38
CA GLU A 43 8.82 -16.38 -8.08
C GLU A 43 8.78 -17.22 -9.37
N GLU A 44 7.92 -16.87 -10.33
CA GLU A 44 7.85 -17.56 -11.62
C GLU A 44 9.15 -17.45 -12.42
N MET A 45 9.80 -16.27 -12.42
CA MET A 45 11.03 -16.06 -13.19
C MET A 45 12.31 -16.50 -12.48
N TYR A 46 12.41 -16.29 -11.16
CA TYR A 46 13.64 -16.46 -10.40
C TYR A 46 13.55 -17.51 -9.29
N GLY A 47 12.37 -18.10 -9.06
CA GLY A 47 12.13 -19.13 -8.06
C GLY A 47 11.89 -18.61 -6.64
N VAL A 48 11.53 -19.52 -5.74
CA VAL A 48 11.38 -19.23 -4.31
C VAL A 48 12.70 -18.70 -3.74
N GLY A 49 12.63 -17.62 -2.95
CA GLY A 49 13.82 -16.93 -2.45
C GLY A 49 14.43 -15.93 -3.45
N TRP A 50 13.69 -15.58 -4.51
CA TRP A 50 14.06 -14.56 -5.50
C TRP A 50 14.56 -13.25 -4.86
N PHE A 51 14.05 -12.87 -3.69
CA PHE A 51 14.41 -11.62 -3.03
C PHE A 51 15.92 -11.50 -2.72
N ILE A 52 16.60 -12.65 -2.55
CA ILE A 52 18.05 -12.72 -2.39
C ILE A 52 18.72 -13.04 -3.73
N ALA A 53 18.18 -14.02 -4.47
CA ALA A 53 18.82 -14.56 -5.67
C ALA A 53 18.80 -13.58 -6.86
N ALA A 54 17.66 -12.91 -7.09
CA ALA A 54 17.45 -12.06 -8.26
C ALA A 54 18.33 -10.79 -8.24
N PRO A 55 18.46 -10.02 -7.13
CA PRO A 55 19.40 -8.91 -7.07
C PRO A 55 20.84 -9.34 -7.34
N VAL A 56 21.27 -10.49 -6.82
CA VAL A 56 22.64 -11.01 -7.02
C VAL A 56 22.86 -11.39 -8.49
N ALA A 57 21.92 -12.11 -9.10
CA ALA A 57 21.99 -12.53 -10.50
C ALA A 57 22.05 -11.33 -11.46
N MET A 58 21.26 -10.28 -11.18
CA MET A 58 21.19 -9.06 -11.98
C MET A 58 22.27 -8.03 -11.63
N LYS A 59 23.16 -8.32 -10.67
CA LYS A 59 24.18 -7.39 -10.14
C LYS A 59 23.59 -6.09 -9.59
N TYR A 60 22.37 -6.13 -9.07
CA TYR A 60 21.74 -5.04 -8.37
C TYR A 60 22.18 -4.99 -6.90
N LYS A 61 22.06 -3.81 -6.29
CA LYS A 61 22.35 -3.65 -4.87
C LYS A 61 21.30 -4.43 -4.06
N PRO A 62 21.71 -5.29 -3.11
CA PRO A 62 20.76 -5.96 -2.24
C PRO A 62 19.89 -4.97 -1.47
N TYR A 63 18.62 -5.34 -1.29
CA TYR A 63 17.68 -4.54 -0.53
C TYR A 63 18.04 -4.53 0.96
N ARG A 64 17.89 -3.37 1.61
CA ARG A 64 18.26 -3.17 3.02
C ARG A 64 17.16 -3.58 4.01
N LYS A 65 15.94 -3.79 3.53
CA LYS A 65 14.78 -4.20 4.33
C LYS A 65 14.05 -5.35 3.65
N HIS A 66 13.23 -6.08 4.39
CA HIS A 66 12.48 -7.21 3.85
C HIS A 66 11.41 -6.74 2.86
N PHE A 67 11.11 -7.53 1.83
CA PHE A 67 10.13 -7.18 0.81
C PHE A 67 8.82 -6.68 1.42
N ASP A 68 8.26 -7.39 2.41
CA ASP A 68 7.00 -7.06 3.09
C ASP A 68 6.94 -5.66 3.71
N SER A 69 8.10 -5.07 3.99
CA SER A 69 8.21 -3.73 4.59
C SER A 69 8.33 -2.60 3.55
N PHE A 70 8.22 -2.91 2.27
CA PHE A 70 8.32 -1.93 1.20
C PHE A 70 7.08 -1.06 1.15
N ASP A 71 7.30 0.24 1.09
CA ASP A 71 6.28 1.23 0.80
C ASP A 71 5.92 1.20 -0.68
N TYR A 72 4.76 1.76 -1.01
CA TYR A 72 4.23 1.76 -2.37
C TYR A 72 5.23 2.27 -3.43
N HIS A 73 5.95 3.35 -3.14
CA HIS A 73 6.92 3.93 -4.06
C HIS A 73 8.15 3.02 -4.28
N GLU A 74 8.52 2.22 -3.29
CA GLU A 74 9.62 1.26 -3.41
C GLU A 74 9.18 0.04 -4.21
N LEU A 75 7.94 -0.43 -4.03
CA LEU A 75 7.36 -1.49 -4.87
C LEU A 75 7.36 -1.08 -6.34
N ILE A 76 6.94 0.16 -6.66
CA ILE A 76 7.02 0.68 -8.03
C ILE A 76 8.47 0.70 -8.51
N SER A 77 9.40 1.20 -7.70
CA SER A 77 10.81 1.32 -8.07
C SER A 77 11.48 -0.04 -8.33
N MET A 78 10.99 -1.11 -7.71
CA MET A 78 11.47 -2.47 -7.96
C MET A 78 11.11 -2.99 -9.35
N ILE A 79 9.98 -2.59 -9.93
CA ILE A 79 9.47 -3.16 -11.18
C ILE A 79 10.41 -2.87 -12.35
N GLN A 80 10.85 -1.61 -12.48
CA GLN A 80 11.60 -1.13 -13.64
C GLN A 80 12.88 -1.94 -13.98
N PRO A 81 13.72 -2.36 -13.01
CA PRO A 81 14.95 -3.07 -13.32
C PRO A 81 14.79 -4.56 -13.68
N TYR A 82 13.62 -5.19 -13.49
CA TYR A 82 13.47 -6.63 -13.75
C TYR A 82 12.73 -6.92 -15.06
N SER A 83 13.29 -7.85 -15.84
CA SER A 83 12.78 -8.22 -17.16
C SER A 83 11.40 -8.88 -17.12
N CYS A 84 11.01 -9.50 -16.00
CA CYS A 84 9.66 -10.06 -15.81
C CYS A 84 8.54 -9.01 -15.86
N PHE A 85 8.87 -7.72 -15.91
CA PHE A 85 7.92 -6.63 -15.99
C PHE A 85 8.04 -5.79 -17.27
N GLU A 86 8.80 -6.25 -18.27
CA GLU A 86 8.96 -5.53 -19.55
C GLU A 86 7.64 -5.30 -20.30
N ASP A 87 6.65 -6.17 -20.08
CA ASP A 87 5.32 -6.07 -20.68
C ASP A 87 4.46 -4.96 -20.07
N ILE A 88 4.87 -4.37 -18.94
CA ILE A 88 4.13 -3.27 -18.33
C ILE A 88 4.35 -2.00 -19.17
N PRO A 89 3.28 -1.42 -19.74
CA PRO A 89 3.41 -0.21 -20.53
C PRO A 89 4.04 0.94 -19.72
N GLY A 90 4.97 1.67 -20.31
CA GLY A 90 5.71 2.73 -19.61
C GLY A 90 4.82 3.88 -19.10
N ASP A 91 3.65 4.07 -19.71
CA ASP A 91 2.63 5.02 -19.24
C ASP A 91 1.96 4.53 -17.95
N VAL A 92 1.75 3.23 -17.76
CA VAL A 92 1.23 2.63 -16.52
C VAL A 92 2.21 2.89 -15.38
N TYR A 93 3.51 2.69 -15.59
CA TYR A 93 4.55 3.03 -14.61
C TYR A 93 4.50 4.51 -14.22
N SER A 94 4.43 5.38 -15.22
CA SER A 94 4.34 6.83 -15.02
C SER A 94 3.06 7.24 -14.26
N GLN A 95 1.95 6.56 -14.52
CA GLN A 95 0.69 6.77 -13.79
C GLN A 95 0.80 6.32 -12.34
N MET A 96 1.41 5.16 -12.06
CA MET A 96 1.64 4.67 -10.70
C MET A 96 2.46 5.68 -9.88
N LEU A 97 3.57 6.19 -10.43
CA LEU A 97 4.40 7.21 -9.78
C LEU A 97 3.62 8.50 -9.46
N LYS A 98 2.74 8.96 -10.36
CA LYS A 98 1.90 10.14 -10.11
C LYS A 98 0.96 9.96 -8.91
N THR A 99 0.64 8.73 -8.53
CA THR A 99 -0.22 8.48 -7.35
C THR A 99 0.54 8.50 -6.03
N VAL A 100 1.88 8.42 -6.03
CA VAL A 100 2.71 8.38 -4.80
C VAL A 100 2.42 9.55 -3.85
N PRO A 101 2.36 10.83 -4.29
CA PRO A 101 2.10 11.93 -3.35
C PRO A 101 0.74 11.84 -2.67
N THR A 102 -0.29 11.43 -3.40
CA THR A 102 -1.64 11.25 -2.86
C THR A 102 -1.69 10.11 -1.87
N ARG A 103 -1.00 9.00 -2.18
CA ARG A 103 -0.93 7.82 -1.31
C ARG A 103 -0.16 8.09 -0.02
N ASN A 104 0.96 8.82 -0.09
CA ASN A 104 1.70 9.23 1.11
C ASN A 104 0.83 10.10 2.03
N LYS A 105 0.02 11.01 1.48
CA LYS A 105 -0.93 11.81 2.28
C LYS A 105 -1.98 10.94 2.98
N ILE A 106 -2.52 9.93 2.29
CA ILE A 106 -3.49 8.99 2.87
C ILE A 106 -2.85 8.15 4.00
N ALA A 107 -1.63 7.66 3.79
CA ALA A 107 -0.91 6.88 4.80
C ALA A 107 -0.58 7.71 6.05
N HIS A 108 -0.05 8.92 5.89
CA HIS A 108 0.25 9.81 7.01
C HIS A 108 -1.00 10.24 7.79
N TYR A 109 -2.14 10.41 7.11
CA TYR A 109 -3.39 10.78 7.79
C TYR A 109 -3.85 9.71 8.79
N LYS A 110 -3.72 8.41 8.46
CA LYS A 110 -4.03 7.33 9.41
C LYS A 110 -3.11 7.35 10.62
N ILE A 111 -1.81 7.57 10.42
CA ILE A 111 -0.82 7.70 11.51
C ILE A 111 -1.24 8.83 12.46
N VAL A 112 -1.70 9.97 11.91
CA VAL A 112 -2.22 11.08 12.72
C VAL A 112 -3.46 10.68 13.51
N ILE A 113 -4.46 10.03 12.88
CA ILE A 113 -5.65 9.58 13.60
C ILE A 113 -5.31 8.59 14.72
N GLU A 114 -4.44 7.62 14.44
CA GLU A 114 -4.06 6.60 15.43
C GLU A 114 -3.30 7.23 16.60
N ALA A 115 -2.38 8.16 16.33
CA ALA A 115 -1.67 8.91 17.37
C ALA A 115 -2.63 9.78 18.20
N GLU A 116 -3.60 10.46 17.57
CA GLU A 116 -4.61 11.26 18.27
C GLU A 116 -5.48 10.40 19.18
N LYS A 117 -5.90 9.20 18.74
CA LYS A 117 -6.68 8.27 19.57
C LYS A 117 -5.93 7.81 20.82
N VAL A 118 -4.62 7.54 20.70
CA VAL A 118 -3.76 7.15 21.83
C VAL A 118 -3.55 8.31 22.80
N THR A 119 -3.57 9.56 22.32
CA THR A 119 -3.36 10.75 23.17
C THR A 119 -4.62 11.20 23.93
N ILE A 120 -5.79 10.67 23.57
CA ILE A 120 -7.09 11.01 24.20
C ILE A 120 -7.45 10.00 25.32
N GLU A 121 -6.69 8.91 25.45
CA GLU A 121 -6.79 7.97 26.58
C GLU A 121 -5.83 8.39 27.71
N ASP A 122 -6.15 9.49 28.41
CA ASP A 122 -5.59 9.88 29.72
C ASP A 122 -6.67 10.54 30.59
#